data_AF-A0A2X1N6S8-F1
#
_entry.id   AF-A0A2X1N6S8-F1
#
_cell.length_a   1.000
_cell.length_b   1.000
_cell.length_c   1.000
_cell.angle_alpha   90.00
_cell.angle_beta   90.00
_cell.angle_gamma   90.00
#
_symmetry.space_group_name_H-M   'P 1'
#
loop_
_entity.id
_entity.type
_entity.pdbx_description
1 polymer ?
#
loop_
_entity_poly.entity_id
_entity_poly.type
_entity_poly.pdbx_seq_one_letter_code
_entity_poly.pdbx_strand_id
1 'polypeptide(L)'
;MPSETSSQISNATNGIEPPRGYVSIKASKDGILRQVVPDYEHLHDAYELLWEMPGNDGYLQLVGIMQKFIDQSISANTNYDPSRFPSGKVPMQQLLKDLLTAYKFGSKHCIIRTPVTALKTHKTIWCRQSRTMAAKAAHVRSDIEMPDAA
;
A
#
# COMPACT_ATOMS: atom_id res chain seq x y z
N MET A 1 0.77 -4.33 -11.51
CA MET A 1 -0.60 -3.84 -11.81
C MET A 1 -1.57 -4.52 -10.86
N PRO A 2 -2.63 -3.83 -10.36
CA PRO A 2 -3.70 -4.51 -9.66
C PRO A 2 -4.49 -5.41 -10.64
N SER A 3 -4.79 -6.64 -10.24
CA SER A 3 -5.54 -7.61 -11.04
C SER A 3 -6.90 -7.85 -10.40
N GLU A 4 -7.91 -7.07 -10.79
CA GLU A 4 -9.27 -7.25 -10.25
C GLU A 4 -10.11 -8.22 -11.07
N THR A 5 -10.09 -8.12 -12.41
CA THR A 5 -10.92 -8.95 -13.30
C THR A 5 -10.23 -10.26 -13.68
N SER A 6 -8.93 -10.23 -13.96
CA SER A 6 -8.18 -11.44 -14.35
C SER A 6 -8.04 -12.44 -13.20
N SER A 7 -7.89 -11.95 -11.97
CA SER A 7 -7.83 -12.80 -10.76
C SER A 7 -9.16 -13.49 -10.45
N GLN A 8 -10.29 -12.96 -10.92
CA GLN A 8 -11.59 -13.64 -10.79
C GLN A 8 -11.66 -14.89 -11.66
N ILE A 9 -11.12 -14.81 -12.88
CA ILE A 9 -11.15 -15.92 -13.84
C ILE A 9 -10.29 -17.09 -13.34
N SER A 10 -9.11 -16.80 -12.78
CA SER A 10 -8.19 -17.82 -12.29
C SER A 10 -8.42 -18.24 -10.84
N ASN A 11 -9.49 -17.75 -10.20
CA ASN A 11 -9.73 -17.87 -8.77
C ASN A 11 -8.49 -17.56 -7.91
N ALA A 12 -7.77 -16.47 -8.19
CA ALA A 12 -6.57 -16.06 -7.46
C ALA A 12 -6.83 -14.82 -6.57
N THR A 13 -5.94 -14.59 -5.60
CA THR A 13 -5.89 -13.33 -4.86
C THR A 13 -5.46 -12.18 -5.78
N ASN A 14 -5.82 -10.94 -5.42
CA ASN A 14 -5.64 -9.78 -6.30
C ASN A 14 -4.18 -9.30 -6.27
N GLY A 15 -3.33 -9.88 -7.12
CA GLY A 15 -1.95 -9.43 -7.31
C GLY A 15 -1.10 -9.68 -6.07
N ILE A 16 -0.51 -8.63 -5.49
CA ILE A 16 0.32 -8.69 -4.28
C ILE A 16 -0.45 -8.32 -3.00
N GLU A 17 -1.76 -8.06 -3.12
CA GLU A 17 -2.57 -7.58 -2.00
C GLU A 17 -3.09 -8.75 -1.16
N PRO A 18 -3.01 -8.67 0.18
CA PRO A 18 -3.65 -9.67 1.04
C PRO A 18 -5.18 -9.62 0.89
N PRO A 19 -5.86 -10.76 1.01
CA PRO A 19 -7.31 -10.82 0.94
C PRO A 19 -7.94 -10.01 2.09
N ARG A 20 -9.05 -9.32 1.82
CA ARG A 20 -9.77 -8.53 2.86
C ARG A 20 -10.61 -9.39 3.79
N GLY A 21 -10.91 -10.60 3.35
CA GLY A 21 -11.71 -11.61 4.02
C GLY A 21 -11.74 -12.86 3.16
N TYR A 22 -12.13 -13.98 3.76
CA TYR A 22 -12.14 -15.30 3.08
C TYR A 22 -13.13 -15.37 1.91
N VAL A 23 -14.20 -14.58 1.97
CA VAL A 23 -15.17 -14.45 0.88
C VAL A 23 -15.18 -13.02 0.38
N SER A 24 -14.78 -12.84 -0.88
CA SER A 24 -14.86 -11.56 -1.58
C SER A 24 -16.18 -11.46 -2.33
N ILE A 25 -16.93 -10.40 -2.06
CA ILE A 25 -18.18 -10.07 -2.76
C ILE A 25 -17.83 -9.08 -3.87
N LYS A 26 -17.97 -9.50 -5.13
CA LYS A 26 -17.69 -8.69 -6.32
C LYS A 26 -18.99 -8.50 -7.11
N ALA A 27 -19.27 -7.28 -7.55
CA ALA A 27 -20.42 -7.00 -8.39
C ALA A 27 -20.10 -7.29 -9.86
N SER A 28 -20.95 -8.04 -10.54
CA SER A 28 -20.92 -8.26 -11.98
C SER A 28 -22.22 -7.78 -12.63
N LYS A 29 -22.23 -7.70 -13.97
CA LYS A 29 -23.44 -7.35 -14.74
C LYS A 29 -24.59 -8.33 -14.51
N ASP A 30 -24.26 -9.60 -14.30
CA ASP A 30 -25.23 -10.69 -14.14
C ASP A 30 -25.58 -10.99 -12.66
N GLY A 31 -25.01 -10.24 -11.71
CA GLY A 31 -25.33 -10.40 -10.28
C GLY A 31 -24.14 -10.28 -9.34
N ILE A 32 -24.35 -10.73 -8.10
CA ILE A 32 -23.34 -10.73 -7.04
C ILE A 32 -22.52 -12.01 -7.13
N LEU A 33 -21.22 -11.90 -7.41
CA LEU A 33 -20.28 -13.01 -7.40
C LEU A 33 -19.62 -13.10 -6.02
N ARG A 34 -19.70 -14.28 -5.42
CA ARG A 34 -18.99 -14.60 -4.16
C ARG A 34 -17.82 -15.49 -4.51
N GLN A 35 -16.61 -14.96 -4.32
CA GLN A 35 -15.37 -15.68 -4.59
C GLN A 35 -14.71 -16.03 -3.26
N VAL A 36 -14.48 -17.31 -3.02
CA VAL A 36 -13.72 -17.78 -1.84
C VAL A 36 -12.23 -17.76 -2.17
N VAL A 37 -11.37 -17.47 -1.19
CA VAL A 37 -9.92 -17.59 -1.35
C VAL A 37 -9.51 -19.01 -1.77
N PRO A 38 -8.40 -19.17 -2.52
CA PRO A 38 -7.92 -20.49 -2.93
C PRO A 38 -7.66 -21.38 -1.72
N ASP A 39 -8.02 -22.66 -1.82
CA ASP A 39 -7.71 -23.71 -0.83
C ASP A 39 -8.03 -23.31 0.63
N TYR A 40 -9.20 -22.72 0.84
CA TYR A 40 -9.64 -22.24 2.14
C TYR A 40 -9.65 -23.34 3.22
N GLU A 41 -10.04 -24.58 2.87
CA GLU A 41 -10.17 -25.68 3.84
C GLU A 41 -8.85 -25.97 4.59
N HIS A 42 -7.71 -25.93 3.89
CA HIS A 42 -6.41 -26.22 4.48
C HIS A 42 -5.61 -24.98 4.88
N LEU A 43 -5.82 -23.84 4.20
CA LEU A 43 -4.98 -22.65 4.34
C LEU A 43 -5.65 -21.50 5.11
N HIS A 44 -6.85 -21.68 5.66
CA HIS A 44 -7.54 -20.58 6.38
C HIS A 44 -6.71 -19.97 7.52
N ASP A 45 -5.95 -20.77 8.25
CA ASP A 45 -5.05 -20.33 9.33
C ASP A 45 -3.72 -19.76 8.82
N ALA A 46 -3.34 -20.08 7.58
CA ALA A 46 -2.10 -19.61 6.95
C ALA A 46 -2.28 -18.25 6.24
N TYR A 47 -3.52 -17.87 5.92
CA TYR A 47 -3.81 -16.58 5.31
C TYR A 47 -3.81 -15.47 6.35
N GLU A 48 -2.96 -14.46 6.14
CA GLU A 48 -3.06 -13.19 6.85
C GLU A 48 -4.02 -12.25 6.10
N LEU A 49 -5.14 -11.90 6.75
CA LEU A 49 -6.10 -10.97 6.18
C LEU A 49 -5.59 -9.53 6.27
N LEU A 50 -6.08 -8.68 5.37
CA LEU A 50 -5.68 -7.26 5.29
C LEU A 50 -5.81 -6.52 6.64
N TRP A 51 -6.86 -6.81 7.41
CA TRP A 51 -7.15 -6.14 8.69
C TRP A 51 -6.55 -6.85 9.90
N GLU A 52 -5.91 -8.00 9.73
CA GLU A 52 -5.18 -8.69 10.80
C GLU A 52 -3.80 -8.06 10.98
N MET A 53 -3.19 -7.62 9.87
CA MET A 53 -1.88 -6.95 9.87
C MET A 53 -1.78 -5.83 10.91
N PRO A 54 -0.71 -5.78 11.74
CA PRO A 54 -0.51 -4.74 12.74
C PRO A 54 -0.25 -3.35 12.16
N GLY A 55 0.32 -3.28 10.95
CA GLY A 55 0.67 -2.04 10.27
C GLY A 55 1.26 -2.30 8.88
N ASN A 56 1.78 -1.24 8.24
CA ASN A 56 2.26 -1.31 6.86
C ASN A 56 3.75 -1.66 6.72
N ASP A 57 4.51 -1.73 7.82
CA ASP A 57 5.98 -1.87 7.79
C ASP A 57 6.43 -3.15 7.07
N GLY A 58 5.82 -4.30 7.38
CA GLY A 58 6.17 -5.59 6.76
C GLY A 58 5.82 -5.62 5.27
N TYR A 59 4.63 -5.13 4.91
CA TYR A 59 4.19 -5.03 3.51
C TYR A 59 5.10 -4.10 2.69
N LEU A 60 5.46 -2.92 3.21
CA LEU A 60 6.33 -1.98 2.52
C LEU A 60 7.77 -2.52 2.32
N GLN A 61 8.26 -3.34 3.26
CA GLN A 61 9.54 -4.03 3.09
C GLN A 61 9.49 -5.04 1.94
N LEU A 62 8.43 -5.85 1.87
CA LEU A 62 8.23 -6.81 0.77
C LEU A 62 8.13 -6.10 -0.58
N VAL A 63 7.38 -5.00 -0.65
CA VAL A 63 7.31 -4.15 -1.85
C VAL A 63 8.70 -3.61 -2.22
N GLY A 64 9.50 -3.15 -1.26
CA GLY A 64 10.87 -2.69 -1.50
C GLY A 64 11.76 -3.78 -2.10
N ILE A 65 11.67 -5.01 -1.59
CA ILE A 65 12.41 -6.17 -2.11
C ILE A 65 11.96 -6.49 -3.55
N MET A 66 10.65 -6.52 -3.81
CA MET A 66 10.13 -6.72 -5.17
C MET A 66 10.59 -5.60 -6.11
N GLN A 67 10.57 -4.35 -5.66
CA GLN A 67 10.90 -3.18 -6.46
C GLN A 67 12.35 -3.18 -6.97
N LYS A 68 13.26 -3.92 -6.32
CA LYS A 68 14.64 -4.14 -6.78
C LYS A 68 14.71 -4.83 -8.15
N PHE A 69 13.77 -5.74 -8.44
CA PHE A 69 13.75 -6.55 -9.67
C PHE A 69 12.69 -6.12 -10.67
N ILE A 70 11.82 -5.17 -10.31
CA ILE A 70 10.76 -4.68 -11.18
C ILE A 70 11.21 -3.38 -11.87
N ASP A 71 11.23 -3.42 -13.20
CA ASP A 71 11.63 -2.28 -14.05
C ASP A 71 10.73 -1.07 -13.84
N GLN A 72 9.42 -1.30 -13.78
CA GLN A 72 8.40 -0.27 -13.59
C GLN A 72 8.11 -0.05 -12.10
N SER A 73 6.89 0.37 -11.78
CA SER A 73 6.45 0.62 -10.41
C SER A 73 5.46 -0.45 -9.96
N ILE A 74 5.47 -0.68 -8.66
CA ILE A 74 4.47 -1.48 -7.97
C ILE A 74 3.34 -0.57 -7.47
N SER A 75 2.10 -1.07 -7.49
CA SER A 75 0.92 -0.39 -6.97
C SER A 75 0.77 -0.75 -5.49
N ALA A 76 1.60 -0.17 -4.62
CA ALA A 76 1.62 -0.50 -3.21
C ALA A 76 0.55 0.26 -2.43
N ASN A 77 -0.29 -0.43 -1.66
CA ASN A 77 -1.32 0.19 -0.82
C ASN A 77 -0.89 0.27 0.65
N THR A 78 -1.09 1.42 1.29
CA THR A 78 -1.00 1.53 2.76
C THR A 78 -2.40 1.57 3.35
N ASN A 79 -2.66 0.74 4.37
CA ASN A 79 -3.97 0.56 4.97
C ASN A 79 -3.91 0.91 6.48
N TYR A 80 -4.96 1.54 7.02
CA TYR A 80 -4.91 2.08 8.40
C TYR A 80 -6.24 1.94 9.14
N ASP A 81 -6.40 0.96 10.02
CA ASP A 81 -7.65 0.79 10.79
C ASP A 81 -7.86 1.88 11.88
N PRO A 82 -8.90 2.73 11.80
CA PRO A 82 -9.23 3.76 12.80
C PRO A 82 -9.42 3.20 14.19
N SER A 83 -9.94 1.97 14.32
CA SER A 83 -10.22 1.34 15.62
C SER A 83 -8.96 1.08 16.43
N ARG A 84 -7.81 0.95 15.77
CA ARG A 84 -6.50 0.73 16.39
C ARG A 84 -5.86 2.01 16.92
N PHE A 85 -6.44 3.17 16.64
CA PHE A 85 -5.93 4.46 17.10
C PHE A 85 -6.78 5.02 18.26
N PRO A 86 -6.16 5.61 19.29
CA PRO A 86 -6.83 6.00 20.54
C PRO A 86 -7.94 7.07 20.38
N SER A 87 -8.07 7.69 19.20
CA SER A 87 -9.09 8.69 18.89
C SER A 87 -9.97 8.33 17.69
N GLY A 88 -9.89 7.10 17.18
CA GLY A 88 -10.60 6.73 15.94
C GLY A 88 -10.10 7.49 14.71
N LYS A 89 -8.95 8.15 14.81
CA LYS A 89 -8.35 8.97 13.74
C LYS A 89 -6.92 8.52 13.52
N VAL A 90 -6.56 8.36 12.25
CA VAL A 90 -5.19 8.03 11.87
C VAL A 90 -4.32 9.28 12.08
N PRO A 91 -3.29 9.22 12.94
CA PRO A 91 -2.42 10.37 13.19
C PRO A 91 -1.60 10.67 11.94
N MET A 92 -1.47 11.95 11.60
CA MET A 92 -0.67 12.39 10.44
C MET A 92 0.80 11.96 10.56
N GLN A 93 1.31 11.88 11.78
CA GLN A 93 2.65 11.38 12.07
C GLN A 93 2.87 9.95 11.57
N GLN A 94 1.87 9.07 11.67
CA GLN A 94 1.98 7.71 11.15
C GLN A 94 1.98 7.70 9.61
N LEU A 95 1.11 8.49 8.98
CA LEU A 95 1.07 8.60 7.53
C LEU A 95 2.42 9.09 6.94
N LEU A 96 3.02 10.09 7.59
CA LEU A 96 4.34 10.61 7.19
C LEU A 96 5.47 9.61 7.45
N LYS A 97 5.42 8.87 8.57
CA LYS A 97 6.38 7.81 8.87
C LYS A 97 6.35 6.71 7.79
N ASP A 98 5.16 6.26 7.40
CA ASP A 98 5.00 5.21 6.39
C ASP A 98 5.43 5.70 5.01
N LEU A 99 5.17 6.98 4.69
CA LEU A 99 5.67 7.61 3.46
C LEU A 99 7.21 7.67 3.41
N LEU A 100 7.85 8.09 4.50
CA LEU A 100 9.32 8.12 4.59
C LEU A 100 9.91 6.71 4.55
N THR A 101 9.20 5.72 5.11
CA THR A 101 9.61 4.31 5.08
C THR A 101 9.52 3.74 3.66
N ALA A 102 8.44 4.03 2.93
CA ALA A 102 8.31 3.68 1.52
C ALA A 102 9.43 4.32 0.66
N TYR A 103 9.77 5.59 0.94
CA TYR A 103 10.88 6.29 0.28
C TYR A 103 12.22 5.62 0.59
N LYS A 104 12.48 5.28 1.86
CA LYS A 104 13.70 4.60 2.31
C LYS A 104 13.91 3.27 1.58
N PHE A 105 12.84 2.53 1.32
CA PHE A 105 12.90 1.26 0.59
C PHE A 105 12.83 1.40 -0.95
N GLY A 106 12.84 2.63 -1.46
CA GLY A 106 12.89 2.89 -2.91
C GLY A 106 11.59 2.59 -3.65
N SER A 107 10.45 2.58 -2.96
CA SER A 107 9.14 2.38 -3.59
C SER A 107 8.84 3.55 -4.53
N LYS A 108 8.74 3.28 -5.84
CA LYS A 108 8.54 4.33 -6.86
C LYS A 108 7.14 4.96 -6.80
N HIS A 109 6.17 4.23 -6.26
CA HIS A 109 4.79 4.67 -6.11
C HIS A 109 4.16 4.00 -4.89
N CYS A 110 3.40 4.78 -4.13
CA CYS A 110 2.58 4.29 -3.03
C CYS A 110 1.23 5.01 -3.06
N ILE A 111 0.17 4.24 -2.80
CA ILE A 111 -1.20 4.68 -2.69
C ILE A 111 -1.60 4.64 -1.21
N ILE A 112 -1.99 5.79 -0.67
CA ILE A 112 -2.53 5.87 0.68
C ILE A 112 -4.01 5.50 0.64
N ARG A 113 -4.39 4.47 1.40
CA ARG A 113 -5.76 3.97 1.48
C ARG A 113 -6.22 3.91 2.94
N THR A 114 -7.07 4.84 3.34
CA THR A 114 -7.78 4.74 4.62
C THR A 114 -8.99 3.79 4.46
N PRO A 115 -9.30 2.95 5.46
CA PRO A 115 -10.53 2.17 5.47
C PRO A 115 -11.73 3.07 5.51
N VAL A 116 -12.73 2.53 4.82
CA VAL A 116 -14.06 3.06 4.69
C VAL A 116 -14.84 2.65 5.93
N THR A 117 -14.84 3.50 6.95
CA THR A 117 -16.02 3.68 7.79
C THR A 117 -16.58 5.07 7.49
N ALA A 118 -17.75 5.07 6.82
CA ALA A 118 -18.71 6.17 6.64
C ALA A 118 -18.68 7.10 5.40
N LEU A 119 -17.73 7.05 4.45
CA LEU A 119 -17.82 7.90 3.25
C LEU A 119 -17.45 7.16 1.95
N LYS A 120 -18.43 7.04 1.05
CA LYS A 120 -18.32 6.59 -0.36
C LYS A 120 -17.48 7.54 -1.24
N THR A 121 -16.30 7.95 -0.78
CA THR A 121 -15.37 8.74 -1.59
C THR A 121 -13.97 8.15 -1.43
N HIS A 122 -13.53 7.40 -2.44
CA HIS A 122 -12.12 7.05 -2.62
C HIS A 122 -11.32 8.35 -2.79
N LYS A 123 -10.80 8.91 -1.70
CA LYS A 123 -9.74 9.92 -1.78
C LYS A 123 -8.41 9.20 -1.90
N THR A 124 -8.09 8.81 -3.12
CA THR A 124 -6.78 8.28 -3.51
C THR A 124 -5.80 9.44 -3.60
N ILE A 125 -4.90 9.57 -2.63
CA ILE A 125 -3.76 10.49 -2.75
C ILE A 125 -2.64 9.74 -3.47
N TRP A 126 -2.32 10.20 -4.68
CA TRP A 126 -1.24 9.64 -5.50
C TRP A 126 0.10 10.22 -5.05
N CYS A 127 0.97 9.41 -4.44
CA CYS A 127 2.36 9.79 -4.28
C CYS A 127 3.12 9.45 -5.58
N ARG A 128 3.29 10.45 -6.47
CA ARG A 128 4.13 10.31 -7.66
C ARG A 128 5.51 10.86 -7.34
N GLN A 129 6.48 9.97 -7.19
CA GLN A 129 7.88 10.36 -7.03
C GLN A 129 8.42 10.80 -8.39
N SER A 130 8.34 12.09 -8.71
CA SER A 130 8.90 12.63 -9.95
C SER A 130 10.43 12.62 -9.87
N ARG A 131 11.10 12.04 -10.89
CA ARG A 131 12.58 12.00 -11.02
C ARG A 131 13.24 13.38 -10.86
N THR A 132 12.49 14.47 -11.01
CA THR A 132 12.96 15.85 -10.80
C THR A 132 13.34 16.20 -9.36
N MET A 133 12.79 15.53 -8.34
CA MET A 133 13.16 15.84 -6.95
C MET A 133 14.50 15.23 -6.51
N ALA A 134 14.87 14.06 -7.06
CA ALA A 134 16.18 13.47 -6.83
C ALA A 134 17.31 14.31 -7.47
N ALA A 135 17.06 14.89 -8.65
CA ALA A 135 18.02 15.79 -9.30
C ALA A 135 18.16 17.13 -8.54
N LYS A 136 17.07 17.67 -7.96
CA LYS A 136 17.14 18.90 -7.15
C LYS A 136 17.84 18.70 -5.81
N ALA A 137 17.73 17.53 -5.18
CA ALA A 137 18.47 17.24 -3.95
C ALA A 137 20.00 17.16 -4.17
N ALA A 138 20.44 16.75 -5.37
CA ALA A 138 21.85 16.78 -5.74
C ALA A 138 22.36 18.20 -6.02
N HIS A 139 21.50 19.12 -6.48
CA HIS A 139 21.87 20.51 -6.76
C HIS A 139 21.88 21.41 -5.51
N VAL A 140 21.17 21.06 -4.44
CA VAL A 140 21.19 21.83 -3.17
C VAL A 140 22.45 21.56 -2.33
N ARG A 141 23.23 20.51 -2.67
CA ARG A 141 24.50 20.21 -1.97
C ARG A 141 25.66 21.11 -2.39
N SER A 142 25.55 21.90 -3.46
CA SER A 142 26.61 22.83 -3.89
C SER A 142 26.52 24.23 -3.26
N ASP A 143 25.41 24.56 -2.60
CA ASP A 143 25.08 25.95 -2.25
C ASP A 143 25.05 26.23 -0.73
N ILE A 144 25.68 25.37 0.08
CA ILE A 144 25.87 25.61 1.52
C ILE A 144 27.36 25.80 1.78
N GLU A 145 27.85 27.01 1.53
CA GLU A 145 29.06 27.53 2.18
C GLU A 145 28.81 27.56 3.70
N MET A 146 29.68 26.90 4.46
CA MET A 146 29.69 26.99 5.92
C MET A 146 30.32 28.32 6.34
N PRO A 147 29.67 29.17 7.15
CA PRO A 147 30.34 30.31 7.74
C PRO A 147 31.27 29.85 8.88
N ASP A 148 32.48 30.41 8.87
CA ASP A 148 33.58 30.16 9.80
C ASP A 148 33.16 30.24 11.28
N ALA A 149 33.65 29.28 12.05
CA ALA A 149 33.56 29.28 13.51
C ALA A 149 34.49 30.35 14.10
N ALA A 150 33.92 31.23 14.92
CA ALA A 150 34.64 32.12 15.83
C ALA A 150 34.95 31.42 17.15
#